data_AF-A0A226D970-F1
#
_entry.id   AF-A0A226D970-F1
#
_cell.length_a   1.000
_cell.length_b   1.000
_cell.length_c   1.000
_cell.angle_alpha   90.00
_cell.angle_beta   90.00
_cell.angle_gamma   90.00
#
_symmetry.space_group_name_H-M   'P 1'
#
loop_
_entity.id
_entity.type
_entity.pdbx_description
1 polymer ?
#
loop_
_entity_poly.entity_id
_entity_poly.type
_entity_poly.pdbx_seq_one_letter_code
_entity_poly.pdbx_strand_id
1 'polypeptide(L)'
;MSLTSIQNLIQLQLKLISVMIEPPIYIKIKPSKTTVTTVKLSLATKAKLLVLVTYAIFILLNSFWQIKKLPKNTDPTVLAIIGLFSSGIFIGIHMLVNTLFLKSDDVAAQLNLILNYEQQNLCKKFVSGNIQKLFKGIVFLLGRGFPIFAPIAIGLINVMELYMPPFIGSVLPEIRMDGWENIGETVLTCGAHFVAILIQAWMVYIISGTVMMLIFHFLVGSVFSLWGSLNQLTSLTKKEGSKLLRKSVILHQLRHFRQLKIIEAQINFTMSTTFLPSVLVSFCFANIMSTFLSVSYFRKGRLFDNLGNFIFLLISWQTNIGIMCFGTMPGLLNKNSIKFLGSFGRREFKNENLGVSLKKDVKACGQMRIKFGNNFVGILTPLVMISLCVKLTVKLLLVAQ
;
A
#
# COMPACT_ATOMS: atom_id res chain seq x y z
N MET A 1 12.47 -15.39 1.25
CA MET A 1 11.57 -16.20 2.11
C MET A 1 10.44 -15.37 2.72
N SER A 2 10.16 -14.16 2.21
CA SER A 2 9.05 -13.34 2.70
C SER A 2 7.84 -13.50 1.80
N LEU A 3 8.03 -13.41 0.49
CA LEU A 3 6.93 -13.47 -0.48
C LEU A 3 6.32 -14.88 -0.51
N THR A 4 7.16 -15.92 -0.56
CA THR A 4 6.70 -17.32 -0.42
C THR A 4 5.94 -17.54 0.90
N SER A 5 6.35 -16.87 1.98
CA SER A 5 5.71 -17.04 3.29
C SER A 5 4.38 -16.30 3.44
N ILE A 6 4.12 -15.31 2.58
CA ILE A 6 2.83 -14.59 2.52
C ILE A 6 2.00 -15.01 1.30
N GLN A 7 2.43 -16.04 0.56
CA GLN A 7 1.75 -16.48 -0.66
C GLN A 7 0.30 -16.91 -0.40
N ASN A 8 0.06 -17.65 0.69
CA ASN A 8 -1.30 -18.03 1.11
C ASN A 8 -2.16 -16.79 1.42
N LEU A 9 -1.54 -15.73 1.95
CA LEU A 9 -2.23 -14.48 2.24
C LEU A 9 -2.60 -13.74 0.95
N ILE A 10 -1.68 -13.68 -0.01
CA ILE A 10 -1.95 -13.11 -1.34
C ILE A 10 -3.06 -13.89 -2.04
N GLN A 11 -3.00 -15.23 -2.03
CA GLN A 11 -4.03 -16.06 -2.65
C GLN A 11 -5.39 -15.86 -2.00
N LEU A 12 -5.43 -15.79 -0.66
CA LEU A 12 -6.67 -15.49 0.07
C LEU A 12 -7.23 -14.13 -0.34
N GLN A 13 -6.39 -13.09 -0.41
CA GLN A 13 -6.82 -11.76 -0.84
C GLN A 13 -7.30 -11.72 -2.29
N LEU A 14 -6.59 -12.36 -3.21
CA LEU A 14 -7.03 -12.49 -4.60
C LEU A 14 -8.37 -13.23 -4.69
N LYS A 15 -8.57 -14.28 -3.88
CA LYS A 15 -9.85 -14.98 -3.78
C LYS A 15 -10.96 -14.06 -3.27
N LEU A 16 -10.69 -13.28 -2.22
CA LEU A 16 -11.63 -12.30 -1.68
C LEU A 16 -12.00 -11.21 -2.71
N ILE A 17 -11.01 -10.67 -3.43
CA ILE A 17 -11.22 -9.69 -4.50
C ILE A 17 -12.01 -10.31 -5.65
N SER A 18 -11.72 -11.57 -6.02
CA SER A 18 -12.37 -12.28 -7.11
C SER A 18 -13.88 -12.50 -6.92
N VAL A 19 -14.37 -12.51 -5.67
CA VAL A 19 -15.81 -12.53 -5.38
C VAL A 19 -16.51 -11.31 -5.98
N MET A 20 -15.80 -10.18 -6.04
CA MET A 20 -16.36 -8.91 -6.49
C MET A 20 -15.97 -8.59 -7.94
N ILE A 21 -14.66 -8.58 -8.21
CA ILE A 21 -14.08 -8.29 -9.53
C ILE A 21 -12.96 -9.29 -9.76
N GLU A 22 -13.03 -10.01 -10.88
CA GLU A 22 -12.02 -10.98 -11.27
C GLU A 22 -10.66 -10.27 -11.48
N PRO A 23 -9.65 -10.49 -10.62
CA PRO A 23 -8.36 -9.86 -10.80
C PRO A 23 -7.67 -10.46 -12.05
N PRO A 24 -6.91 -9.68 -12.82
CA PRO A 24 -6.20 -10.19 -13.99
C PRO A 24 -4.99 -11.06 -13.62
N ILE A 25 -4.72 -11.27 -12.33
CA ILE A 25 -3.54 -11.95 -11.82
C ILE A 25 -3.96 -13.20 -11.04
N TYR A 26 -3.38 -14.34 -11.43
CA TYR A 26 -3.62 -15.64 -10.81
C TYR A 26 -2.32 -16.27 -10.33
N ILE A 27 -2.34 -16.84 -9.12
CA ILE A 27 -1.19 -17.55 -8.55
C ILE A 27 -1.41 -19.05 -8.66
N LYS A 28 -0.62 -19.70 -9.51
CA LYS A 28 -0.60 -21.15 -9.64
C LYS A 28 0.49 -21.72 -8.74
N ILE A 29 0.08 -22.43 -7.70
CA ILE A 29 0.98 -23.09 -6.75
C ILE A 29 1.20 -24.53 -7.21
N LYS A 30 2.43 -24.88 -7.60
CA LYS A 30 2.85 -26.28 -7.76
C LYS A 30 3.90 -26.61 -6.68
N PRO A 31 4.03 -27.89 -6.26
CA PRO A 31 4.99 -28.30 -5.23
C PRO A 31 6.43 -27.83 -5.50
N SER A 32 6.84 -27.78 -6.77
CA SER A 32 8.18 -27.38 -7.19
C SER A 32 8.30 -25.93 -7.66
N LYS A 33 7.19 -25.28 -8.01
CA LYS A 33 7.20 -23.95 -8.64
C LYS A 33 5.88 -23.21 -8.47
N THR A 34 5.93 -22.06 -7.82
CA THR A 34 4.87 -21.05 -7.88
C THR A 34 5.08 -20.16 -9.10
N THR A 35 4.04 -20.00 -9.92
CA THR A 35 4.02 -19.05 -11.04
C THR A 35 2.81 -18.15 -10.96
N VAL A 36 3.00 -16.88 -11.27
CA VAL A 36 1.95 -15.88 -11.43
C VAL A 36 1.65 -15.72 -12.91
N THR A 37 0.39 -15.86 -13.31
CA THR A 37 -0.05 -15.72 -14.71
C THR A 37 -1.09 -14.62 -14.82
N THR A 38 -1.07 -13.91 -15.94
CA THR A 38 -2.11 -12.94 -16.27
C THR A 38 -3.21 -13.57 -17.11
N VAL A 39 -4.43 -13.07 -16.95
CA VAL A 39 -5.59 -13.47 -17.74
C VAL A 39 -6.18 -12.22 -18.37
N LYS A 40 -6.59 -12.33 -19.64
CA LYS A 40 -7.25 -11.22 -20.35
C LYS A 40 -8.55 -10.86 -19.64
N LEU A 41 -8.79 -9.56 -19.47
CA LEU A 41 -9.99 -9.06 -18.82
C LEU A 41 -11.25 -9.46 -19.61
N SER A 42 -12.16 -10.18 -18.94
CA SER A 42 -13.49 -10.49 -19.48
C SER A 42 -14.31 -9.20 -19.67
N LEU A 43 -15.31 -9.25 -20.56
CA LEU A 43 -16.20 -8.10 -20.79
C LEU A 43 -16.94 -7.68 -19.51
N ALA A 44 -17.35 -8.67 -18.70
CA ALA A 44 -17.98 -8.43 -17.40
C ALA A 44 -17.06 -7.68 -16.43
N THR A 45 -15.78 -8.05 -16.35
CA THR A 45 -14.79 -7.36 -15.52
C THR A 45 -14.56 -5.93 -16.01
N LYS A 46 -14.47 -5.70 -17.32
CA LYS A 46 -14.36 -4.35 -17.89
C LYS A 46 -15.57 -3.48 -17.54
N ALA A 47 -16.78 -4.03 -17.63
CA ALA A 47 -18.01 -3.33 -17.26
C ALA A 47 -18.02 -2.96 -15.76
N LYS A 48 -17.64 -3.89 -14.87
CA LYS A 48 -17.51 -3.60 -13.43
C LYS A 48 -16.50 -2.51 -13.14
N LEU A 49 -15.34 -2.52 -13.82
CA LEU A 49 -14.33 -1.47 -13.69
C LEU A 49 -14.84 -0.11 -14.17
N LEU A 50 -15.59 -0.07 -15.26
CA LEU A 50 -16.22 1.16 -15.74
C LEU A 50 -17.17 1.72 -14.69
N VAL A 51 -17.99 0.87 -14.06
CA VAL A 51 -18.86 1.27 -12.94
C VAL A 51 -18.04 1.85 -11.78
N LEU A 52 -16.93 1.22 -11.39
CA LEU A 52 -16.05 1.75 -10.34
C LEU A 52 -15.52 3.15 -10.70
N VAL A 53 -15.03 3.33 -11.93
CA VAL A 53 -14.46 4.60 -12.39
C VAL A 53 -15.52 5.69 -12.45
N THR A 54 -16.69 5.39 -13.01
CA THR A 54 -17.82 6.33 -13.04
C THR A 54 -18.25 6.73 -11.63
N TYR A 55 -18.28 5.78 -10.69
CA TYR A 55 -18.55 6.08 -9.29
C TYR A 55 -17.48 6.97 -8.64
N ALA A 56 -16.20 6.75 -8.94
CA ALA A 56 -15.11 7.60 -8.45
C ALA A 56 -15.30 9.06 -8.89
N ILE A 57 -15.65 9.23 -10.18
CA ILE A 57 -15.93 10.54 -10.78
C ILE A 57 -17.17 11.16 -10.13
N PHE A 58 -18.24 10.38 -9.96
CA PHE A 58 -19.47 10.82 -9.31
C PHE A 58 -19.19 11.33 -7.88
N ILE A 59 -18.47 10.57 -7.05
CA ILE A 59 -18.12 10.99 -5.70
C ILE A 59 -17.34 12.31 -5.74
N LEU A 60 -16.35 12.42 -6.62
CA LEU A 60 -15.52 13.61 -6.70
C LEU A 60 -16.36 14.84 -7.07
N LEU A 61 -17.23 14.73 -8.09
CA LEU A 61 -18.13 15.79 -8.51
C LEU A 61 -19.17 16.15 -7.44
N ASN A 62 -19.79 15.14 -6.80
CA ASN A 62 -20.71 15.33 -5.69
C ASN A 62 -20.03 16.08 -4.54
N SER A 63 -18.79 15.72 -4.21
CA SER A 63 -18.02 16.38 -3.16
C SER A 63 -17.77 17.85 -3.46
N PHE A 64 -17.38 18.18 -4.69
CA PHE A 64 -17.22 19.58 -5.11
C PHE A 64 -18.53 20.35 -5.06
N TRP A 65 -19.63 19.73 -5.48
CA TRP A 65 -20.96 20.34 -5.43
C TRP A 65 -21.39 20.61 -3.98
N GLN A 66 -21.23 19.64 -3.09
CA GLN A 66 -21.56 19.76 -1.66
C GLN A 66 -20.72 20.85 -0.99
N ILE A 67 -19.41 20.90 -1.23
CA ILE A 67 -18.53 21.96 -0.71
C ILE A 67 -19.00 23.34 -1.16
N LYS A 68 -19.48 23.50 -2.40
CA LYS A 68 -20.01 24.77 -2.90
C LYS A 68 -21.36 25.14 -2.30
N LYS A 69 -22.21 24.15 -2.00
CA LYS A 69 -23.56 24.35 -1.45
C LYS A 69 -23.52 24.65 0.05
N LEU A 70 -22.50 24.16 0.76
CA LEU A 70 -22.36 24.32 2.20
C LEU A 70 -22.27 25.81 2.61
N PRO A 71 -22.96 26.23 3.69
CA PRO A 71 -22.85 27.58 4.22
C PRO A 71 -21.40 27.96 4.54
N LYS A 72 -21.05 29.24 4.44
CA LYS A 72 -19.69 29.74 4.75
C LYS A 72 -19.23 29.41 6.18
N ASN A 73 -20.17 29.20 7.11
CA ASN A 73 -19.90 28.88 8.51
C ASN A 73 -19.97 27.37 8.80
N THR A 74 -19.85 26.52 7.78
CA THR A 74 -19.86 25.06 7.97
C THR A 74 -18.67 24.62 8.80
N ASP A 75 -18.89 23.66 9.70
CA ASP A 75 -17.85 23.05 10.51
C ASP A 75 -16.72 22.48 9.62
N PRO A 76 -15.45 22.89 9.82
CA PRO A 76 -14.33 22.42 9.02
C PRO A 76 -14.12 20.90 9.10
N THR A 77 -14.63 20.23 10.14
CA THR A 77 -14.61 18.76 10.23
C THR A 77 -15.44 18.09 9.13
N VAL A 78 -16.59 18.68 8.75
CA VAL A 78 -17.44 18.17 7.66
C VAL A 78 -16.71 18.30 6.32
N LEU A 79 -16.10 19.46 6.06
CA LEU A 79 -15.29 19.67 4.85
C LEU A 79 -14.11 18.68 4.79
N ALA A 80 -13.49 18.41 5.93
CA ALA A 80 -12.39 17.46 6.03
C ALA A 80 -12.81 16.02 5.74
N ILE A 81 -13.97 15.59 6.25
CA ILE A 81 -14.59 14.30 5.93
C ILE A 81 -14.84 14.19 4.42
N ILE A 82 -15.47 15.20 3.83
CA ILE A 82 -15.78 15.23 2.39
C ILE A 82 -14.50 15.10 1.58
N GLY A 83 -13.47 15.89 1.91
CA GLY A 83 -12.17 15.82 1.26
C GLY A 83 -11.50 14.46 1.43
N LEU A 84 -11.52 13.88 2.65
CA LEU A 84 -10.90 12.60 2.96
C LEU A 84 -11.47 11.46 2.14
N PHE A 85 -12.79 11.27 2.19
CA PHE A 85 -13.42 10.15 1.50
C PHE A 85 -13.40 10.32 -0.02
N SER A 86 -13.63 11.53 -0.53
CA SER A 86 -13.71 11.77 -1.97
C SER A 86 -12.40 11.53 -2.68
N SER A 87 -11.33 12.19 -2.23
CA SER A 87 -10.01 12.03 -2.82
C SER A 87 -9.40 10.66 -2.48
N GLY A 88 -9.65 10.12 -1.28
CA GLY A 88 -9.20 8.79 -0.90
C GLY A 88 -9.77 7.68 -1.78
N ILE A 89 -11.09 7.71 -2.04
CA ILE A 89 -11.75 6.77 -2.96
C ILE A 89 -11.24 6.96 -4.39
N PHE A 90 -11.16 8.20 -4.86
CA PHE A 90 -10.69 8.50 -6.21
C PHE A 90 -9.26 8.01 -6.45
N ILE A 91 -8.32 8.33 -5.55
CA ILE A 91 -6.93 7.88 -5.67
C ILE A 91 -6.83 6.35 -5.53
N GLY A 92 -7.61 5.75 -4.63
CA GLY A 92 -7.66 4.30 -4.47
C GLY A 92 -8.12 3.57 -5.74
N ILE A 93 -9.17 4.05 -6.40
CA ILE A 93 -9.65 3.49 -7.67
C ILE A 93 -8.65 3.74 -8.80
N HIS A 94 -8.04 4.93 -8.87
CA HIS A 94 -7.00 5.22 -9.85
C HIS A 94 -5.80 4.26 -9.69
N MET A 95 -5.34 4.02 -8.46
CA MET A 95 -4.27 3.05 -8.17
C MET A 95 -4.66 1.63 -8.56
N LEU A 96 -5.89 1.21 -8.22
CA LEU A 96 -6.44 -0.09 -8.58
C LEU A 96 -6.39 -0.31 -10.10
N VAL A 97 -7.00 0.60 -10.86
CA VAL A 97 -7.13 0.47 -12.31
C VAL A 97 -5.76 0.53 -12.97
N ASN A 98 -4.94 1.54 -12.65
CA ASN A 98 -3.69 1.75 -13.35
C ASN A 98 -2.64 0.68 -13.02
N THR A 99 -2.50 0.29 -11.75
CA THR A 99 -1.46 -0.68 -11.36
C THR A 99 -1.91 -2.12 -11.55
N LEU A 100 -3.11 -2.50 -11.07
CA LEU A 100 -3.50 -3.91 -11.11
C LEU A 100 -4.09 -4.30 -12.47
N PHE A 101 -4.90 -3.45 -13.09
CA PHE A 101 -5.65 -3.81 -14.29
C PHE A 101 -4.91 -3.46 -15.58
N LEU A 102 -4.37 -2.24 -15.70
CA LEU A 102 -3.65 -1.81 -16.90
C LEU A 102 -2.23 -2.38 -16.97
N LYS A 103 -1.54 -2.52 -15.83
CA LYS A 103 -0.15 -3.01 -15.75
C LYS A 103 -0.03 -4.41 -15.13
N SER A 104 -1.06 -5.25 -15.32
CA SER A 104 -1.11 -6.59 -14.73
C SER A 104 0.09 -7.47 -15.11
N ASP A 105 0.56 -7.38 -16.36
CA ASP A 105 1.70 -8.14 -16.87
C ASP A 105 3.01 -7.75 -16.18
N ASP A 106 3.25 -6.45 -15.97
CA ASP A 106 4.44 -5.94 -15.27
C ASP A 106 4.47 -6.41 -13.81
N VAL A 107 3.32 -6.36 -13.14
CA VAL A 107 3.14 -6.85 -11.76
C VAL A 107 3.38 -8.35 -11.69
N ALA A 108 2.81 -9.14 -12.61
CA ALA A 108 3.02 -10.58 -12.67
C ALA A 108 4.49 -10.94 -12.95
N ALA A 109 5.14 -10.23 -13.88
CA ALA A 109 6.57 -10.39 -14.17
C ALA A 109 7.44 -10.09 -12.94
N GLN A 110 7.15 -8.99 -12.22
CA GLN A 110 7.83 -8.65 -10.97
C GLN A 110 7.69 -9.77 -9.92
N LEU A 111 6.46 -10.24 -9.68
CA LEU A 111 6.22 -11.30 -8.70
C LEU A 111 6.90 -12.61 -9.10
N ASN A 112 6.84 -12.98 -10.37
CA ASN A 112 7.52 -14.17 -10.88
C ASN A 112 9.04 -14.10 -10.70
N LEU A 113 9.67 -12.95 -11.00
CA LEU A 113 11.10 -12.77 -10.81
C LEU A 113 11.50 -12.97 -9.35
N ILE A 114 10.73 -12.39 -8.42
CA ILE A 114 11.00 -12.53 -6.98
C ILE A 114 10.77 -13.97 -6.52
N LEU A 115 9.65 -14.60 -6.91
CA LEU A 115 9.34 -15.97 -6.52
C LEU A 115 10.34 -16.98 -7.07
N ASN A 116 10.74 -16.85 -8.34
CA ASN A 116 11.77 -17.70 -8.95
C ASN A 116 13.12 -17.50 -8.26
N TYR A 117 13.51 -16.24 -7.98
CA TYR A 117 14.74 -15.96 -7.26
C TYR A 117 14.72 -16.54 -5.84
N GLU A 118 13.61 -16.37 -5.11
CA GLU A 118 13.45 -16.99 -3.79
C GLU A 118 13.61 -18.51 -3.91
N GLN A 119 12.82 -19.17 -4.76
CA GLN A 119 12.83 -20.63 -4.94
C GLN A 119 14.21 -21.21 -5.27
N GLN A 120 14.94 -20.59 -6.20
CA GLN A 120 16.27 -21.06 -6.62
C GLN A 120 17.33 -20.86 -5.55
N ASN A 121 17.21 -19.78 -4.76
CA ASN A 121 18.23 -19.38 -3.80
C ASN A 121 17.85 -19.66 -2.34
N LEU A 122 16.84 -20.52 -2.11
CA LEU A 122 16.29 -20.91 -0.79
C LEU A 122 17.31 -21.65 0.11
N CYS A 123 18.40 -21.00 0.52
CA CYS A 123 19.21 -21.44 1.65
C CYS A 123 18.44 -21.13 2.96
N LYS A 124 17.93 -22.16 3.65
CA LYS A 124 16.93 -22.15 4.75
C LYS A 124 17.10 -21.17 5.96
N LYS A 125 18.09 -20.27 6.00
CA LYS A 125 18.38 -19.37 7.15
C LYS A 125 18.58 -17.89 6.72
N PHE A 126 17.52 -17.23 6.25
CA PHE A 126 17.59 -15.90 5.62
C PHE A 126 17.61 -14.69 6.58
N VAL A 127 16.80 -14.70 7.64
CA VAL A 127 16.59 -13.54 8.54
C VAL A 127 16.41 -14.06 9.97
N SER A 128 16.77 -13.25 10.98
CA SER A 128 16.45 -13.59 12.37
C SER A 128 14.95 -13.83 12.50
N GLY A 129 14.56 -14.92 13.16
CA GLY A 129 13.16 -15.32 13.26
C GLY A 129 12.25 -14.21 13.78
N ASN A 130 12.77 -13.36 14.66
CA ASN A 130 12.02 -12.26 15.28
C ASN A 130 11.64 -11.16 14.28
N ILE A 131 12.55 -10.73 13.41
CA ILE A 131 12.26 -9.68 12.42
C ILE A 131 11.25 -10.20 11.39
N GLN A 132 11.39 -11.45 10.96
CA GLN A 132 10.44 -12.05 10.03
C GLN A 132 9.04 -12.21 10.65
N LYS A 133 8.96 -12.62 11.92
CA LYS A 133 7.69 -12.70 12.67
C LYS A 133 7.03 -11.33 12.80
N LEU A 134 7.79 -10.31 13.18
CA LEU A 134 7.29 -8.93 13.28
C LEU A 134 6.76 -8.43 11.92
N PHE A 135 7.54 -8.63 10.85
CA PHE A 135 7.14 -8.24 9.50
C PHE A 135 5.87 -8.95 9.04
N LYS A 136 5.77 -10.26 9.26
CA LYS A 136 4.55 -11.02 8.98
C LYS A 136 3.35 -10.50 9.78
N GLY A 137 3.56 -10.15 11.05
CA GLY A 137 2.53 -9.52 11.88
C GLY A 137 2.05 -8.19 11.31
N ILE A 138 2.97 -7.33 10.87
CA ILE A 138 2.66 -6.04 10.25
C ILE A 138 1.90 -6.25 8.92
N VAL A 139 2.39 -7.10 8.02
CA VAL A 139 1.74 -7.37 6.73
C VAL A 139 0.37 -8.03 6.95
N PHE A 140 0.22 -8.91 7.95
CA PHE A 140 -1.06 -9.51 8.28
C PHE A 140 -2.04 -8.48 8.84
N LEU A 141 -1.63 -7.69 9.83
CA LEU A 141 -2.48 -6.68 10.46
C LEU A 141 -2.94 -5.63 9.44
N LEU A 142 -1.99 -5.04 8.70
CA LEU A 142 -2.27 -3.95 7.77
C LEU A 142 -2.85 -4.45 6.45
N GLY A 143 -2.39 -5.61 5.98
CA GLY A 143 -2.84 -6.20 4.73
C GLY A 143 -4.20 -6.87 4.86
N ARG A 144 -4.50 -7.58 5.95
CA ARG A 144 -5.76 -8.34 6.11
C ARG A 144 -6.73 -7.72 7.10
N GLY A 145 -6.25 -7.27 8.25
CA GLY A 145 -7.11 -6.70 9.28
C GLY A 145 -7.87 -5.49 8.75
N PHE A 146 -7.16 -4.56 8.12
CA PHE A 146 -7.77 -3.31 7.66
C PHE A 146 -8.81 -3.48 6.55
N PRO A 147 -8.60 -4.24 5.46
CA PRO A 147 -9.64 -4.44 4.45
C PRO A 147 -10.94 -5.06 4.95
N ILE A 148 -10.90 -5.82 6.05
CA ILE A 148 -12.10 -6.36 6.68
C ILE A 148 -12.75 -5.28 7.55
N PHE A 149 -11.94 -4.58 8.35
CA PHE A 149 -12.42 -3.58 9.30
C PHE A 149 -12.97 -2.31 8.62
N ALA A 150 -12.29 -1.79 7.59
CA ALA A 150 -12.65 -0.55 6.92
C ALA A 150 -14.09 -0.50 6.37
N PRO A 151 -14.58 -1.49 5.60
CA PRO A 151 -15.96 -1.46 5.11
C PRO A 151 -17.00 -1.64 6.20
N ILE A 152 -16.70 -2.41 7.26
CA ILE A 152 -17.59 -2.51 8.43
C ILE A 152 -17.72 -1.13 9.08
N ALA A 153 -16.59 -0.47 9.33
CA ALA A 153 -16.57 0.80 10.02
C ALA A 153 -17.17 1.95 9.16
N ILE A 154 -16.95 1.97 7.84
CA ILE A 154 -17.63 2.91 6.95
C ILE A 154 -19.13 2.59 6.85
N GLY A 155 -19.51 1.31 6.81
CA GLY A 155 -20.92 0.91 6.87
C GLY A 155 -21.61 1.43 8.13
N LEU A 156 -20.96 1.31 9.29
CA LEU A 156 -21.47 1.86 10.55
C LEU A 156 -21.59 3.38 10.52
N ILE A 157 -20.60 4.10 9.97
CA ILE A 157 -20.68 5.56 9.80
C ILE A 157 -21.87 5.93 8.92
N ASN A 158 -22.08 5.24 7.80
CA ASN A 158 -23.19 5.50 6.90
C ASN A 158 -24.56 5.19 7.52
N VAL A 159 -24.65 4.18 8.40
CA VAL A 159 -25.89 3.88 9.14
C VAL A 159 -26.18 4.97 10.17
N MET A 160 -25.16 5.48 10.85
CA MET A 160 -25.31 6.50 11.88
C MET A 160 -25.54 7.90 11.30
N GLU A 161 -24.96 8.19 10.14
CA GLU A 161 -25.05 9.48 9.46
C GLU A 161 -25.42 9.30 7.99
N LEU A 162 -26.65 8.82 7.72
CA LEU A 162 -27.18 8.52 6.38
C LEU A 162 -26.99 9.64 5.36
N TYR A 163 -27.11 10.90 5.80
CA TYR A 163 -27.05 12.08 4.95
C TYR A 163 -25.67 12.71 4.86
N MET A 164 -24.64 12.09 5.45
CA MET A 164 -23.28 12.62 5.48
C MET A 164 -22.67 12.67 4.07
N PRO A 165 -22.27 13.84 3.56
CA PRO A 165 -21.53 13.90 2.31
C PRO A 165 -20.11 13.32 2.49
N PRO A 166 -19.51 12.67 1.48
CA PRO A 166 -19.93 12.62 0.07
C PRO A 166 -20.68 11.33 -0.29
N PHE A 167 -21.30 10.68 0.68
CA PHE A 167 -21.91 9.37 0.47
C PHE A 167 -23.19 9.45 -0.39
N ILE A 168 -23.57 8.34 -1.03
CA ILE A 168 -24.75 8.26 -1.92
C ILE A 168 -26.02 8.67 -1.16
N GLY A 169 -26.13 8.31 0.12
CA GLY A 169 -27.26 8.69 0.97
C GLY A 169 -27.47 10.20 1.07
N SER A 170 -26.43 11.03 0.90
CA SER A 170 -26.55 12.49 0.90
C SER A 170 -27.26 13.07 -0.33
N VAL A 171 -27.49 12.27 -1.37
CA VAL A 171 -28.18 12.66 -2.61
C VAL A 171 -29.61 12.11 -2.65
N LEU A 172 -29.91 11.11 -1.81
CA LEU A 172 -31.24 10.53 -1.70
C LEU A 172 -32.17 11.45 -0.88
N PRO A 173 -33.49 11.38 -1.11
CA PRO A 173 -34.46 12.11 -0.30
C PRO A 173 -34.33 11.80 1.19
N GLU A 174 -34.63 12.79 2.02
CA GLU A 174 -34.72 12.61 3.46
C GLU A 174 -35.91 11.71 3.81
N ILE A 175 -35.68 10.73 4.69
CA ILE A 175 -36.71 9.84 5.19
C ILE A 175 -37.63 10.66 6.10
N ARG A 176 -38.78 11.08 5.54
CA ARG A 176 -39.83 11.76 6.30
C ARG A 176 -40.79 10.74 6.90
N MET A 177 -41.13 10.95 8.16
CA MET A 177 -42.10 10.15 8.91
C MET A 177 -43.41 10.94 9.04
N ASP A 178 -43.94 11.38 7.90
CA ASP A 178 -45.13 12.23 7.84
C ASP A 178 -46.40 11.34 7.78
N GLY A 179 -46.75 10.73 8.90
CA GLY A 179 -48.00 9.96 9.06
C GLY A 179 -48.11 8.65 8.26
N TRP A 180 -49.23 7.93 8.44
CA TRP A 180 -49.49 6.64 7.78
C TRP A 180 -49.91 6.78 6.31
N GLU A 181 -50.21 7.99 5.85
CA GLU A 181 -50.70 8.25 4.50
C GLU A 181 -49.62 8.01 3.42
N ASN A 182 -48.33 8.05 3.79
CA ASN A 182 -47.19 7.92 2.86
C ASN A 182 -46.27 6.72 3.10
N ILE A 183 -46.76 5.64 3.72
CA ILE A 183 -45.94 4.45 4.06
C ILE A 183 -45.17 3.90 2.85
N GLY A 184 -45.80 3.90 1.67
CA GLY A 184 -45.16 3.43 0.44
C GLY A 184 -43.89 4.21 0.08
N GLU A 185 -43.93 5.55 0.18
CA GLU A 185 -42.79 6.42 -0.10
C GLU A 185 -41.69 6.27 0.95
N THR A 186 -42.05 6.17 2.23
CA THR A 186 -41.09 5.93 3.32
C THR A 186 -40.38 4.59 3.13
N VAL A 187 -41.10 3.51 2.82
CA VAL A 187 -40.51 2.18 2.57
C VAL A 187 -39.57 2.21 1.36
N LEU A 188 -39.98 2.86 0.27
CA LEU A 188 -39.14 2.98 -0.93
C LEU A 188 -37.85 3.77 -0.63
N THR A 189 -37.97 4.89 0.09
CA THR A 189 -36.83 5.74 0.45
C THR A 189 -35.87 5.02 1.40
N CYS A 190 -36.38 4.34 2.43
CA CYS A 190 -35.59 3.47 3.30
C CYS A 190 -34.88 2.36 2.52
N GLY A 191 -35.59 1.72 1.57
CA GLY A 191 -35.01 0.72 0.69
C GLY A 191 -33.86 1.27 -0.16
N ALA A 192 -34.02 2.47 -0.73
CA ALA A 192 -32.98 3.14 -1.51
C ALA A 192 -31.74 3.45 -0.67
N HIS A 193 -31.91 3.95 0.56
CA HIS A 193 -30.80 4.19 1.49
C HIS A 193 -30.08 2.90 1.87
N PHE A 194 -30.82 1.82 2.14
CA PHE A 194 -30.23 0.51 2.44
C PHE A 194 -29.39 -0.01 1.26
N VAL A 195 -29.91 0.06 0.04
CA VAL A 195 -29.18 -0.32 -1.18
C VAL A 195 -27.94 0.56 -1.36
N ALA A 196 -28.04 1.87 -1.13
CA ALA A 196 -26.91 2.78 -1.18
C ALA A 196 -25.81 2.37 -0.18
N ILE A 197 -26.15 2.10 1.07
CA ILE A 197 -25.19 1.65 2.10
C ILE A 197 -24.47 0.37 1.65
N LEU A 198 -25.21 -0.62 1.13
CA LEU A 198 -24.64 -1.88 0.64
C LEU A 198 -23.67 -1.66 -0.52
N ILE A 199 -24.06 -0.84 -1.51
CA ILE A 199 -23.20 -0.50 -2.65
C ILE A 199 -21.93 0.19 -2.16
N GLN A 200 -22.02 1.11 -1.21
CA GLN A 200 -20.85 1.83 -0.70
C GLN A 200 -19.92 0.94 0.12
N ALA A 201 -20.46 0.10 1.00
CA ALA A 201 -19.67 -0.87 1.75
C ALA A 201 -18.95 -1.83 0.81
N TRP A 202 -19.63 -2.29 -0.24
CA TRP A 202 -19.06 -3.11 -1.31
C TRP A 202 -17.91 -2.41 -2.04
N MET A 203 -18.10 -1.15 -2.44
CA MET A 203 -17.06 -0.34 -3.09
C MET A 203 -15.82 -0.18 -2.21
N VAL A 204 -16.03 0.20 -0.95
CA VAL A 204 -14.95 0.35 0.04
C VAL A 204 -14.22 -0.95 0.23
N TYR A 205 -14.92 -2.08 0.32
CA TYR A 205 -14.31 -3.40 0.48
C TYR A 205 -13.37 -3.72 -0.70
N ILE A 206 -13.82 -3.50 -1.94
CA ILE A 206 -12.99 -3.73 -3.14
C ILE A 206 -11.75 -2.84 -3.12
N ILE A 207 -11.94 -1.54 -2.89
CA ILE A 207 -10.85 -0.56 -2.94
C ILE A 207 -9.85 -0.84 -1.83
N SER A 208 -10.31 -0.95 -0.58
CA SER A 208 -9.44 -1.21 0.57
C SER A 208 -8.71 -2.55 0.45
N GLY A 209 -9.41 -3.63 0.09
CA GLY A 209 -8.81 -4.94 -0.12
C GLY A 209 -7.73 -4.92 -1.19
N THR A 210 -8.00 -4.30 -2.32
CA THR A 210 -7.07 -4.33 -3.44
C THR A 210 -5.90 -3.37 -3.25
N VAL A 211 -6.16 -2.15 -2.77
CA VAL A 211 -5.10 -1.17 -2.48
C VAL A 211 -4.17 -1.70 -1.39
N MET A 212 -4.70 -2.28 -0.30
CA MET A 212 -3.85 -2.85 0.75
C MET A 212 -3.09 -4.10 0.29
N MET A 213 -3.66 -4.91 -0.62
CA MET A 213 -2.91 -5.99 -1.28
C MET A 213 -1.71 -5.44 -2.06
N LEU A 214 -1.93 -4.48 -2.97
CA LEU A 214 -0.87 -3.88 -3.77
C LEU A 214 0.22 -3.26 -2.88
N ILE A 215 -0.19 -2.54 -1.84
CA ILE A 215 0.68 -1.84 -0.89
C ILE A 215 1.50 -2.84 -0.07
N PHE A 216 0.85 -3.66 0.76
CA PHE A 216 1.56 -4.46 1.77
C PHE A 216 2.10 -5.77 1.23
N HIS A 217 1.44 -6.39 0.25
CA HIS A 217 1.90 -7.66 -0.28
C HIS A 217 2.85 -7.46 -1.43
N PHE A 218 2.49 -6.64 -2.42
CA PHE A 218 3.33 -6.49 -3.60
C PHE A 218 4.50 -5.56 -3.31
N LEU A 219 4.26 -4.32 -2.87
CA LEU A 219 5.36 -3.39 -2.69
C LEU A 219 6.20 -3.71 -1.43
N VAL A 220 5.59 -3.73 -0.24
CA VAL A 220 6.34 -3.99 1.00
C VAL A 220 6.91 -5.42 1.00
N GLY A 221 6.13 -6.42 0.61
CA GLY A 221 6.61 -7.80 0.49
C GLY A 221 7.80 -7.98 -0.46
N SER A 222 7.77 -7.32 -1.63
CA SER A 222 8.88 -7.35 -2.60
C SER A 222 10.14 -6.66 -2.08
N VAL A 223 10.01 -5.45 -1.54
CA VAL A 223 11.16 -4.69 -1.02
C VAL A 223 11.77 -5.41 0.19
N PHE A 224 10.94 -6.00 1.05
CA PHE A 224 11.43 -6.79 2.18
C PHE A 224 12.10 -8.09 1.73
N SER A 225 11.60 -8.76 0.68
CA SER A 225 12.27 -9.93 0.08
C SER A 225 13.67 -9.58 -0.42
N LEU A 226 13.77 -8.45 -1.13
CA LEU A 226 15.01 -7.91 -1.66
C LEU A 226 16.00 -7.58 -0.54
N TRP A 227 15.52 -6.89 0.50
CA TRP A 227 16.31 -6.55 1.69
C TRP A 227 16.79 -7.79 2.46
N GLY A 228 15.91 -8.77 2.67
CA GLY A 228 16.24 -10.02 3.34
C GLY A 228 17.31 -10.82 2.59
N SER A 229 17.19 -10.89 1.26
CA SER A 229 18.18 -11.56 0.40
C SER A 229 19.54 -10.87 0.43
N LEU A 230 19.56 -9.54 0.43
CA LEU A 230 20.79 -8.76 0.53
C LEU A 230 21.48 -8.92 1.90
N ASN A 231 20.71 -8.97 2.98
CA ASN A 231 21.24 -9.23 4.32
C ASN A 231 21.91 -10.60 4.42
N GLN A 232 21.31 -11.60 3.79
CA GLN A 232 21.88 -12.93 3.72
C GLN A 232 23.24 -12.90 3.00
N LEU A 233 23.30 -12.29 1.81
CA LEU A 233 24.56 -12.14 1.07
C LEU A 233 25.64 -11.47 1.93
N THR A 234 25.27 -10.39 2.62
CA THR A 234 26.17 -9.65 3.53
C THR A 234 26.64 -10.52 4.70
N SER A 235 25.80 -11.43 5.20
CA SER A 235 26.14 -12.33 6.31
C SER A 235 27.11 -13.44 5.89
N LEU A 236 26.99 -13.96 4.67
CA LEU A 236 27.90 -14.96 4.11
C LEU A 236 29.31 -14.38 3.98
N THR A 237 29.42 -13.12 3.53
CA THR A 237 30.69 -12.39 3.45
C THR A 237 31.42 -12.29 4.79
N LYS A 238 30.74 -12.40 5.95
CA LYS A 238 31.41 -12.30 7.27
C LYS A 238 32.03 -13.61 7.77
N LYS A 239 31.57 -14.78 7.31
CA LYS A 239 31.93 -16.08 7.91
C LYS A 239 33.17 -16.75 7.31
N GLU A 240 33.69 -16.26 6.19
CA GLU A 240 34.75 -16.96 5.46
C GLU A 240 36.17 -16.48 5.83
N GLY A 241 36.97 -17.42 6.36
CA GLY A 241 38.35 -17.20 6.82
C GLY A 241 39.46 -17.69 5.88
N SER A 242 39.18 -18.44 4.80
CA SER A 242 40.23 -18.98 3.92
C SER A 242 40.45 -18.13 2.66
N LYS A 243 41.73 -17.86 2.31
CA LYS A 243 42.12 -16.94 1.22
C LYS A 243 41.78 -17.46 -0.19
N LEU A 244 41.87 -18.77 -0.44
CA LEU A 244 41.69 -19.36 -1.78
C LEU A 244 40.22 -19.51 -2.20
N LEU A 245 39.34 -19.96 -1.29
CA LEU A 245 37.89 -20.04 -1.56
C LEU A 245 37.26 -18.66 -1.78
N ARG A 246 37.88 -17.60 -1.26
CA ARG A 246 37.38 -16.23 -1.29
C ARG A 246 37.06 -15.72 -2.71
N LYS A 247 37.89 -15.98 -3.72
CA LYS A 247 37.65 -15.47 -5.09
C LYS A 247 36.36 -16.03 -5.68
N SER A 248 36.20 -17.35 -5.63
CA SER A 248 35.02 -18.03 -6.16
C SER A 248 33.73 -17.58 -5.46
N VAL A 249 33.79 -17.41 -4.14
CA VAL A 249 32.65 -16.97 -3.35
C VAL A 249 32.31 -15.51 -3.62
N ILE A 250 33.29 -14.63 -3.77
CA ILE A 250 33.04 -13.22 -4.12
C ILE A 250 32.36 -13.13 -5.49
N LEU A 251 32.85 -13.85 -6.50
CA LEU A 251 32.22 -13.86 -7.82
C LEU A 251 30.79 -14.42 -7.77
N HIS A 252 30.56 -15.44 -6.95
CA HIS A 252 29.24 -15.99 -6.71
C HIS A 252 28.31 -14.98 -6.01
N GLN A 253 28.78 -14.28 -4.98
CA GLN A 253 28.04 -13.23 -4.28
C GLN A 253 27.72 -12.05 -5.21
N LEU A 254 28.65 -11.66 -6.08
CA LEU A 254 28.44 -10.60 -7.06
C LEU A 254 27.39 -11.00 -8.10
N ARG A 255 27.39 -12.27 -8.53
CA ARG A 255 26.36 -12.80 -9.44
C ARG A 255 24.96 -12.71 -8.81
N HIS A 256 24.80 -13.10 -7.55
CA HIS A 256 23.54 -12.93 -6.82
C HIS A 256 23.15 -11.47 -6.66
N PHE A 257 24.11 -10.60 -6.36
CA PHE A 257 23.84 -9.16 -6.27
C PHE A 257 23.35 -8.59 -7.61
N ARG A 258 23.93 -9.01 -8.75
CA ARG A 258 23.43 -8.63 -10.09
C ARG A 258 22.00 -9.11 -10.33
N GLN A 259 21.64 -10.31 -9.88
CA GLN A 259 20.25 -10.79 -9.94
C GLN A 259 19.31 -9.93 -9.09
N LEU A 260 19.72 -9.56 -7.87
CA LEU A 260 18.95 -8.64 -7.02
C LEU A 260 18.79 -7.25 -7.66
N LYS A 261 19.81 -6.75 -8.38
CA LYS A 261 19.72 -5.50 -9.15
C LYS A 261 18.68 -5.56 -10.27
N ILE A 262 18.52 -6.71 -10.92
CA ILE A 262 17.48 -6.91 -11.94
C ILE A 262 16.10 -6.85 -11.28
N ILE A 263 15.93 -7.50 -10.13
CA ILE A 263 14.67 -7.45 -9.37
C ILE A 263 14.35 -6.01 -8.93
N GLU A 264 15.34 -5.27 -8.41
CA GLU A 264 15.20 -3.86 -8.07
C GLU A 264 14.78 -3.01 -9.28
N ALA A 265 15.40 -3.23 -10.44
CA ALA A 265 15.06 -2.54 -11.68
C ALA A 265 13.60 -2.82 -12.07
N GLN A 266 13.13 -4.06 -11.95
CA GLN A 266 11.73 -4.41 -12.22
C GLN A 266 10.76 -3.79 -11.22
N ILE A 267 11.09 -3.78 -9.92
CA ILE A 267 10.29 -3.10 -8.90
C ILE A 267 10.17 -1.60 -9.24
N ASN A 268 11.28 -0.96 -9.61
CA ASN A 268 11.29 0.44 -10.01
C ASN A 268 10.48 0.68 -11.28
N PHE A 269 10.63 -0.15 -12.30
CA PHE A 269 9.88 -0.06 -13.55
C PHE A 269 8.37 -0.12 -13.29
N THR A 270 7.93 -1.09 -12.48
CA THR A 270 6.52 -1.34 -12.20
C THR A 270 5.92 -0.28 -11.26
N MET A 271 6.65 0.14 -10.22
CA MET A 271 6.07 0.87 -9.10
C MET A 271 6.47 2.35 -9.02
N SER A 272 7.60 2.78 -9.59
CA SER A 272 8.17 4.12 -9.29
C SER A 272 7.44 5.29 -9.96
N THR A 273 6.79 5.05 -11.10
CA THR A 273 6.22 6.12 -11.95
C THR A 273 4.87 6.61 -11.45
N THR A 274 3.95 5.71 -11.10
CA THR A 274 2.59 6.10 -10.71
C THR A 274 2.17 5.54 -9.36
N PHE A 275 2.50 4.28 -9.08
CA PHE A 275 2.01 3.61 -7.88
C PHE A 275 2.61 4.21 -6.59
N LEU A 276 3.94 4.30 -6.50
CA LEU A 276 4.61 4.81 -5.30
C LEU A 276 4.27 6.29 -4.99
N PRO A 277 4.23 7.21 -5.98
CA PRO A 277 3.61 8.54 -5.86
C PRO A 277 2.22 8.52 -5.26
N SER A 278 1.33 7.71 -5.82
CA SER A 278 -0.06 7.64 -5.36
C SER A 278 -0.17 7.12 -3.93
N VAL A 279 0.61 6.09 -3.56
CA VAL A 279 0.65 5.55 -2.18
C VAL A 279 1.10 6.62 -1.19
N LEU A 280 2.21 7.31 -1.48
CA LEU A 280 2.76 8.31 -0.56
C LEU A 280 1.83 9.51 -0.39
N VAL A 281 1.26 10.01 -1.49
CA VAL A 281 0.26 11.10 -1.42
C VAL A 281 -0.97 10.64 -0.63
N SER A 282 -1.48 9.44 -0.90
CA SER A 282 -2.65 8.89 -0.19
C SER A 282 -2.39 8.76 1.30
N PHE A 283 -1.22 8.23 1.70
CA PHE A 283 -0.88 8.04 3.10
C PHE A 283 -0.69 9.37 3.82
N CYS A 284 0.03 10.33 3.22
CA CYS A 284 0.19 11.64 3.82
C CYS A 284 -1.15 12.37 3.95
N PHE A 285 -1.95 12.35 2.89
CA PHE A 285 -3.26 12.99 2.89
C PHE A 285 -4.20 12.35 3.91
N ALA A 286 -4.34 11.02 3.89
CA ALA A 286 -5.15 10.31 4.87
C ALA A 286 -4.66 10.55 6.31
N ASN A 287 -3.35 10.62 6.54
CA ASN A 287 -2.79 10.93 7.85
C ASN A 287 -3.15 12.34 8.33
N ILE A 288 -2.99 13.36 7.48
CA ILE A 288 -3.32 14.75 7.79
C ILE A 288 -4.80 14.86 8.16
N MET A 289 -5.68 14.36 7.30
CA MET A 289 -7.13 14.51 7.48
C MET A 289 -7.63 13.72 8.69
N SER A 290 -7.18 12.47 8.85
CA SER A 290 -7.62 11.63 9.96
C SER A 290 -7.07 12.11 11.32
N THR A 291 -5.85 12.65 11.36
CA THR A 291 -5.29 13.25 12.58
C THR A 291 -6.02 14.54 12.93
N PHE A 292 -6.29 15.40 11.93
CA PHE A 292 -7.11 16.61 12.11
C PHE A 292 -8.48 16.26 12.70
N LEU A 293 -9.21 15.30 12.11
CA LEU A 293 -10.51 14.86 12.59
C LEU A 293 -10.42 14.31 14.02
N SER A 294 -9.44 13.43 14.30
CA SER A 294 -9.26 12.84 15.62
C SER A 294 -9.03 13.90 16.70
N VAL A 295 -8.15 14.88 16.44
CA VAL A 295 -7.85 15.97 17.38
C VAL A 295 -9.06 16.89 17.54
N SER A 296 -9.77 17.22 16.45
CA SER A 296 -10.97 18.06 16.51
C SER A 296 -12.10 17.40 17.30
N TYR A 297 -12.33 16.09 17.14
CA TYR A 297 -13.30 15.35 17.95
C TYR A 297 -12.86 15.21 19.40
N PHE A 298 -11.56 14.98 19.64
CA PHE A 298 -11.00 14.93 21.00
C PHE A 298 -11.21 16.26 21.73
N ARG A 299 -10.94 17.40 21.09
CA ARG A 299 -11.15 18.75 21.67
C ARG A 299 -12.61 19.00 22.03
N LYS A 300 -13.56 18.47 21.24
CA LYS A 300 -15.00 18.59 21.50
C LYS A 300 -15.52 17.56 22.54
N GLY A 301 -14.67 16.69 23.06
CA GLY A 301 -15.07 15.59 23.95
C GLY A 301 -15.82 14.45 23.26
N ARG A 302 -15.95 14.46 21.92
CA ARG A 302 -16.81 13.54 21.16
C ARG A 302 -16.09 12.35 20.53
N LEU A 303 -14.79 12.18 20.81
CA LEU A 303 -14.00 11.12 20.18
C LEU A 303 -14.52 9.71 20.52
N PHE A 304 -15.01 9.54 21.76
CA PHE A 304 -15.49 8.25 22.26
C PHE A 304 -17.02 8.11 22.26
N ASP A 305 -17.75 9.17 21.91
CA ASP A 305 -19.22 9.15 21.84
C ASP A 305 -19.73 8.23 20.73
N ASN A 306 -18.94 8.11 19.65
CA ASN A 306 -19.30 7.33 18.47
C ASN A 306 -18.08 6.50 18.01
N LEU A 307 -18.29 5.19 17.80
CA LEU A 307 -17.29 4.28 17.22
C LEU A 307 -16.79 4.78 15.85
N GLY A 308 -17.65 5.47 15.10
CA GLY A 308 -17.30 6.14 13.85
C GLY A 308 -16.19 7.18 14.02
N ASN A 309 -16.19 7.97 15.10
CA ASN A 309 -15.14 8.96 15.36
C ASN A 309 -13.80 8.30 15.71
N PHE A 310 -13.84 7.18 16.43
CA PHE A 310 -12.65 6.41 16.77
C PHE A 310 -11.95 5.83 15.54
N ILE A 311 -12.66 5.61 14.42
CA ILE A 311 -12.04 5.10 13.18
C ILE A 311 -10.93 6.02 12.69
N PHE A 312 -11.08 7.34 12.85
CA PHE A 312 -10.13 8.31 12.33
C PHE A 312 -8.79 8.20 13.06
N LEU A 313 -8.82 7.88 14.35
CA LEU A 313 -7.61 7.61 15.12
C LEU A 313 -6.89 6.37 14.60
N LEU A 314 -7.64 5.31 14.28
CA LEU A 314 -7.08 4.08 13.70
C LEU A 314 -6.48 4.33 12.31
N ILE A 315 -7.15 5.12 11.45
CA ILE A 315 -6.63 5.51 10.14
C ILE A 315 -5.35 6.33 10.29
N SER A 316 -5.31 7.27 11.23
CA SER A 316 -4.10 8.07 11.51
C SER A 316 -2.95 7.18 11.96
N TRP A 317 -3.19 6.25 12.88
CA TRP A 317 -2.17 5.33 13.36
C TRP A 317 -1.65 4.41 12.24
N GLN A 318 -2.57 3.84 11.46
CA GLN A 318 -2.21 2.98 10.34
C GLN A 318 -1.41 3.71 9.28
N THR A 319 -1.82 4.91 8.89
CA THR A 319 -1.12 5.69 7.87
C THR A 319 0.27 6.09 8.36
N ASN A 320 0.44 6.39 9.65
CA ASN A 320 1.75 6.59 10.27
C ASN A 320 2.64 5.35 10.21
N ILE A 321 2.14 4.18 10.61
CA ILE A 321 2.89 2.91 10.48
C ILE A 321 3.23 2.64 9.01
N GLY A 322 2.28 2.91 8.11
CA GLY A 322 2.45 2.80 6.68
C GLY A 322 3.61 3.65 6.17
N ILE A 323 3.61 4.95 6.47
CA ILE A 323 4.69 5.89 6.08
C ILE A 323 6.04 5.39 6.60
N MET A 324 6.10 4.97 7.87
CA MET A 324 7.32 4.42 8.46
C MET A 324 7.80 3.16 7.72
N CYS A 325 6.91 2.20 7.45
CA CYS A 325 7.25 0.98 6.73
C CYS A 325 7.74 1.28 5.32
N PHE A 326 7.05 2.16 4.57
CA PHE A 326 7.41 2.53 3.20
C PHE A 326 8.69 3.32 3.10
N GLY A 327 9.00 4.17 4.06
CA GLY A 327 10.24 4.94 4.06
C GLY A 327 11.44 4.12 4.56
N THR A 328 11.26 3.40 5.66
CA THR A 328 12.36 2.68 6.32
C THR A 328 12.84 1.49 5.51
N MET A 329 11.96 0.70 4.88
CA MET A 329 12.38 -0.52 4.17
C MET A 329 13.30 -0.24 2.96
N PRO A 330 12.95 0.65 2.01
CA PRO A 330 13.87 1.09 0.96
C PRO A 330 15.14 1.75 1.50
N GLY A 331 15.04 2.55 2.57
CA GLY A 331 16.19 3.19 3.20
C GLY A 331 17.19 2.17 3.77
N LEU A 332 16.69 1.11 4.41
CA LEU A 332 17.50 -0.01 4.90
C LEU A 332 18.12 -0.82 3.77
N LEU A 333 17.37 -1.08 2.69
CA LEU A 333 17.89 -1.72 1.48
C LEU A 333 19.07 -0.94 0.90
N ASN A 334 18.90 0.39 0.74
CA ASN A 334 19.94 1.26 0.24
C ASN A 334 21.18 1.25 1.16
N LYS A 335 21.01 1.47 2.46
CA LYS A 335 22.09 1.44 3.45
C LYS A 335 22.85 0.12 3.43
N ASN A 336 22.14 -1.00 3.36
CA ASN A 336 22.76 -2.33 3.35
C ASN A 336 23.47 -2.63 2.02
N SER A 337 22.97 -2.10 0.89
CA SER A 337 23.64 -2.26 -0.40
C SER A 337 24.97 -1.51 -0.46
N ILE A 338 25.02 -0.29 0.09
CA ILE A 338 26.26 0.49 0.23
C ILE A 338 27.24 -0.25 1.13
N LYS A 339 26.77 -0.78 2.27
CA LYS A 339 27.61 -1.55 3.20
C LYS A 339 28.17 -2.81 2.56
N PHE A 340 27.35 -3.53 1.79
CA PHE A 340 27.75 -4.72 1.04
C PHE A 340 28.85 -4.39 0.03
N LEU A 341 28.63 -3.43 -0.86
CA LEU A 341 29.62 -3.01 -1.87
C LEU A 341 30.91 -2.46 -1.24
N GLY A 342 30.80 -1.66 -0.18
CA GLY A 342 31.94 -1.12 0.56
C GLY A 342 32.76 -2.18 1.29
N SER A 343 32.18 -3.37 1.56
CA SER A 343 32.90 -4.49 2.15
C SER A 343 33.84 -5.19 1.15
N PHE A 344 33.49 -5.22 -0.14
CA PHE A 344 34.38 -5.73 -1.19
C PHE A 344 35.54 -4.77 -1.43
N GLY A 345 35.26 -3.46 -1.50
CA GLY A 345 36.30 -2.45 -1.65
C GLY A 345 37.38 -2.57 -0.58
N ARG A 346 37.00 -2.61 0.71
CA ARG A 346 37.99 -2.65 1.80
C ARG A 346 38.85 -3.92 1.86
N ARG A 347 38.40 -5.05 1.29
CA ARG A 347 39.07 -6.36 1.44
C ARG A 347 40.01 -6.72 0.30
N GLU A 348 39.74 -6.23 -0.91
CA GLU A 348 40.41 -6.69 -2.14
C GLU A 348 41.57 -5.78 -2.56
N PHE A 349 41.65 -4.53 -2.09
CA PHE A 349 42.76 -3.61 -2.44
C PHE A 349 44.11 -3.95 -1.82
N LYS A 350 44.21 -5.03 -1.03
CA LYS A 350 45.50 -5.50 -0.51
C LYS A 350 46.23 -6.45 -1.46
N ASN A 351 45.63 -6.85 -2.60
CA ASN A 351 46.25 -7.78 -3.55
C ASN A 351 46.21 -7.18 -4.97
N GLU A 352 47.37 -6.77 -5.49
CA GLU A 352 47.50 -5.78 -6.58
C GLU A 352 46.91 -6.22 -7.93
N ASN A 353 47.04 -7.49 -8.33
CA ASN A 353 46.67 -7.91 -9.68
C ASN A 353 45.20 -8.32 -9.83
N LEU A 354 44.61 -8.94 -8.79
CA LEU A 354 43.21 -9.39 -8.84
C LEU A 354 42.21 -8.25 -8.54
N GLY A 355 42.66 -7.27 -7.74
CA GLY A 355 41.81 -6.21 -7.23
C GLY A 355 41.30 -5.26 -8.32
N VAL A 356 42.02 -5.07 -9.43
CA VAL A 356 41.66 -4.08 -10.46
C VAL A 356 40.41 -4.47 -11.25
N SER A 357 40.34 -5.71 -11.75
CA SER A 357 39.17 -6.20 -12.50
C SER A 357 37.93 -6.27 -11.60
N LEU A 358 38.07 -6.84 -10.40
CA LEU A 358 36.96 -6.94 -9.46
C LEU A 358 36.47 -5.56 -8.98
N LYS A 359 37.37 -4.58 -8.81
CA LYS A 359 37.00 -3.19 -8.50
C LYS A 359 36.10 -2.59 -9.57
N LYS A 360 36.45 -2.78 -10.85
CA LYS A 360 35.64 -2.29 -11.97
C LYS A 360 34.25 -2.93 -11.94
N ASP A 361 34.19 -4.23 -11.70
CA ASP A 361 32.95 -5.00 -11.59
C ASP A 361 32.05 -4.57 -10.42
N VAL A 362 32.62 -4.35 -9.24
CA VAL A 362 31.89 -3.88 -8.05
C VAL A 362 31.40 -2.44 -8.26
N LYS A 363 32.24 -1.57 -8.85
CA LYS A 363 31.88 -0.19 -9.16
C LYS A 363 30.74 -0.14 -10.20
N ALA A 364 30.74 -1.04 -11.16
CA ALA A 364 29.70 -1.14 -12.18
C ALA A 364 28.33 -1.58 -11.64
N CYS A 365 28.28 -2.37 -10.56
CA CYS A 365 27.01 -2.87 -10.04
C CYS A 365 26.12 -1.78 -9.41
N GLY A 366 26.72 -0.70 -8.89
CA GLY A 366 26.00 0.41 -8.26
C GLY A 366 25.19 0.01 -7.02
N GLN A 367 24.84 0.98 -6.18
CA GLN A 367 23.99 0.74 -5.01
C GLN A 367 22.52 0.47 -5.42
N MET A 368 21.76 -0.15 -4.51
CA MET A 368 20.34 -0.42 -4.71
C MET A 368 19.49 0.73 -4.19
N ARG A 369 18.57 1.27 -5.00
CA ARG A 369 17.69 2.38 -4.65
C ARG A 369 16.30 2.14 -5.22
N ILE A 370 15.29 2.16 -4.35
CA ILE A 370 13.90 2.24 -4.80
C ILE A 370 13.61 3.70 -5.18
N LYS A 371 13.20 3.88 -6.43
CA LYS A 371 12.92 5.19 -7.03
C LYS A 371 11.48 5.62 -6.80
N PHE A 372 11.30 6.92 -6.72
CA PHE A 372 10.04 7.63 -6.61
C PHE A 372 10.03 8.74 -7.66
N GLY A 373 9.42 8.50 -8.82
CA GLY A 373 9.66 9.32 -10.00
C GLY A 373 11.17 9.43 -10.29
N ASN A 374 11.67 10.67 -10.32
CA ASN A 374 13.10 10.95 -10.52
C ASN A 374 13.92 10.95 -9.22
N ASN A 375 13.27 10.83 -8.06
CA ASN A 375 13.89 10.80 -6.73
C ASN A 375 14.09 9.37 -6.22
N PHE A 376 14.72 9.22 -5.04
CA PHE A 376 14.86 7.93 -4.36
C PHE A 376 14.39 8.04 -2.91
N VAL A 377 13.88 6.93 -2.37
CA VAL A 377 13.44 6.87 -0.97
C VAL A 377 14.67 6.68 -0.07
N GLY A 378 14.96 7.69 0.74
CA GLY A 378 16.02 7.69 1.73
C GLY A 378 15.54 7.24 3.11
N ILE A 379 16.48 6.95 4.01
CA ILE A 379 16.15 6.55 5.39
C ILE A 379 15.44 7.66 6.19
N LEU A 380 15.64 8.92 5.80
CA LEU A 380 15.01 10.09 6.44
C LEU A 380 13.69 10.50 5.78
N THR A 381 13.35 9.97 4.61
CA THR A 381 12.08 10.25 3.91
C THR A 381 10.85 10.07 4.81
N PRO A 382 10.68 8.99 5.60
CA PRO A 382 9.48 8.85 6.43
C PRO A 382 9.38 9.93 7.51
N LEU A 383 10.51 10.36 8.08
CA LEU A 383 10.53 11.42 9.09
C LEU A 383 10.14 12.78 8.49
N VAL A 384 10.62 13.07 7.28
CA VAL A 384 10.23 14.28 6.53
C VAL A 384 8.73 14.27 6.21
N MET A 385 8.19 13.11 5.78
CA MET A 385 6.77 12.97 5.46
C MET A 385 5.89 13.12 6.71
N ILE A 386 6.25 12.52 7.83
CA ILE A 386 5.52 12.69 9.10
C ILE A 386 5.60 14.15 9.57
N SER A 387 6.77 14.79 9.48
CA SER A 387 6.92 16.21 9.82
C SER A 387 6.01 17.10 8.95
N LEU A 388 5.90 16.81 7.65
CA LEU A 388 4.97 17.49 6.75
C LEU A 388 3.51 17.28 7.20
N CYS A 389 3.13 16.03 7.51
CA CYS A 389 1.78 15.70 7.95
C CYS A 389 1.41 16.45 9.24
N VAL A 390 2.30 16.46 10.24
CA VAL A 390 2.10 17.19 11.49
C VAL A 390 1.98 18.70 11.24
N LYS A 391 2.89 19.30 10.46
CA LYS A 391 2.85 20.73 10.14
C LYS A 391 1.55 21.14 9.45
N LEU A 392 1.09 20.36 8.48
CA LEU A 392 -0.17 20.64 7.78
C LEU A 392 -1.39 20.43 8.68
N THR A 393 -1.37 19.40 9.53
CA THR A 393 -2.44 19.17 10.53
C THR A 393 -2.56 20.35 11.50
N VAL A 394 -1.43 20.85 12.03
CA VAL A 394 -1.42 22.01 12.93
C VAL A 394 -1.97 23.25 12.21
N LYS A 395 -1.57 23.50 10.96
CA LYS A 395 -2.13 24.61 10.16
C LYS A 395 -3.65 24.48 9.98
N LEU A 396 -4.15 23.29 9.67
CA LEU A 396 -5.59 23.06 9.56
C LEU A 396 -6.33 23.27 10.89
N LEU A 397 -5.73 22.83 12.00
CA LEU A 397 -6.30 23.08 13.33
C LEU A 397 -6.36 24.57 13.68
N LEU A 398 -5.35 25.35 13.31
CA LEU A 398 -5.32 26.80 13.52
C LEU A 398 -6.35 27.54 12.65
N VAL A 399 -6.58 27.10 11.41
CA VAL A 399 -7.61 27.67 10.52
C VAL A 399 -9.03 27.29 10.96
N ALA A 400 -9.17 26.18 11.69
CA ALA A 400 -10.45 25.68 12.22
C ALA A 400 -10.84 26.28 13.58
N GLN A 401 -9.99 27.14 14.16
CA GLN A 401 -10.29 27.94 15.35
C GLN A 401 -10.89 29.27 14.89
#